data_AF-A0A318UD44-F1
#
_entry.id   AF-A0A318UD44-F1
#
_cell.length_a   1.000
_cell.length_b   1.000
_cell.length_c   1.000
_cell.angle_alpha   90.00
_cell.angle_beta   90.00
_cell.angle_gamma   90.00
#
_symmetry.space_group_name_H-M   'P 1'
#
loop_
_entity.id
_entity.type
_entity.pdbx_description
1 polymer ?
#
loop_
_entity_poly.entity_id
_entity_poly.type
_entity_poly.pdbx_seq_one_letter_code
_entity_poly.pdbx_strand_id
1 'polypeptide(L)'
;MEEEVVYKKKNKKIVKTEWPVETDLALLTHYHSVNEPVYGAAIDVVEKFANSVAESGVDNLYSAVQQNMFRNVHVPFPAPEKGKELFTFIDLFAGIGGFRMALQNLGGRCVFTSEWDKFSKQTYFANYGEYPFGDITKDETKQYIPEKFDIICGGFPCQPFSIAGVSKKISLGRSHGFEDVKQGNLFFHIADIIQTHRPKAFFLENVKNLVSHDKKNTFKVIKETLEGLNYSFDHKIIDGKYFVPQHRERTLMVGFDKEVFGKDIKFDFNSVELPGEKQRLKTILQSEVDPKYTLSDKLWNYLQEYAKKHKEKGNGFGFGLADPEGVTRTISARYYKDGAEILIAQDGRNPRRLIPHEAAALQGYPIYPINTDDPKKSLVIPVSDNQAYRQFGNSVVMPLIQSVGTSIVEIIRKE
;
A
#
# COMPACT_ATOMS: atom_id res chain seq x y z
N MET A 1 -68.79 4.46 11.01
CA MET A 1 -68.55 3.01 11.05
C MET A 1 -67.10 2.79 10.67
N GLU A 2 -66.32 2.32 11.65
CA GLU A 2 -64.96 1.75 11.56
C GLU A 2 -63.88 2.65 10.94
N GLU A 3 -63.20 3.49 11.73
CA GLU A 3 -61.93 3.19 12.43
C GLU A 3 -60.85 2.58 11.52
N GLU A 4 -60.02 3.44 10.92
CA GLU A 4 -58.64 3.09 10.60
C GLU A 4 -57.73 3.90 11.54
N VAL A 5 -57.22 3.20 12.55
CA VAL A 5 -56.34 3.76 13.57
C VAL A 5 -55.03 4.19 12.91
N VAL A 6 -54.88 5.50 12.68
CA VAL A 6 -53.60 6.12 12.34
C VAL A 6 -52.69 5.99 13.57
N TYR A 7 -51.84 4.97 13.58
CA TYR A 7 -50.73 4.91 14.53
C TYR A 7 -49.74 6.04 14.21
N LYS A 8 -49.89 7.18 14.91
CA LYS A 8 -48.82 8.17 15.08
C LYS A 8 -47.63 7.48 15.73
N LYS A 9 -46.65 7.06 14.93
CA LYS A 9 -45.38 6.55 15.46
C LYS A 9 -44.60 7.73 16.05
N LYS A 10 -44.69 7.86 17.38
CA LYS A 10 -43.90 8.72 18.26
C LYS A 10 -42.43 8.77 17.81
N ASN A 11 -41.88 9.99 17.74
CA ASN A 11 -40.47 10.35 17.85
C ASN A 11 -39.49 9.16 17.88
N LYS A 12 -39.10 8.65 16.70
CA LYS A 12 -37.81 7.98 16.60
C LYS A 12 -36.75 9.07 16.70
N LYS A 13 -36.17 9.26 17.89
CA LYS A 13 -34.82 9.84 17.99
C LYS A 13 -33.95 8.95 17.10
N ILE A 14 -33.57 9.46 15.93
CA ILE A 14 -32.48 8.87 15.18
C ILE A 14 -31.26 9.12 16.07
N VAL A 15 -30.89 8.13 16.88
CA VAL A 15 -29.57 8.11 17.49
C VAL A 15 -28.63 7.98 16.30
N LYS A 16 -28.08 9.11 15.83
CA LYS A 16 -26.87 9.08 15.01
C LYS A 16 -25.83 8.47 15.93
N THR A 17 -25.60 7.16 15.82
CA THR A 17 -24.34 6.57 16.27
C THR A 17 -23.26 7.32 15.51
N GLU A 18 -22.61 8.27 16.17
CA GLU A 18 -21.41 8.90 15.65
C GLU A 18 -20.39 7.77 15.47
N TRP A 19 -19.94 7.57 14.24
CA TRP A 19 -18.85 6.65 13.99
C TRP A 19 -17.59 7.19 14.67
N PRO A 20 -16.72 6.33 15.21
CA PRO A 20 -15.44 6.76 15.73
C PRO A 20 -14.68 7.58 14.70
N VAL A 21 -13.96 8.60 15.16
CA VAL A 21 -13.02 9.33 14.32
C VAL A 21 -11.94 8.37 13.82
N GLU A 22 -11.27 8.69 12.71
CA GLU A 22 -10.36 7.74 12.03
C GLU A 22 -9.29 7.16 12.97
N THR A 23 -8.76 7.94 13.91
CA THR A 23 -7.79 7.48 14.91
C THR A 23 -8.38 6.46 15.87
N ASP A 24 -9.61 6.67 16.33
CA ASP A 24 -10.33 5.74 17.21
C ASP A 24 -10.58 4.41 16.47
N LEU A 25 -10.96 4.47 15.19
CA LEU A 25 -11.13 3.26 14.37
C LEU A 25 -9.80 2.53 14.14
N ALA A 26 -8.72 3.26 13.86
CA ALA A 26 -7.38 2.67 13.73
C ALA A 26 -6.97 1.96 15.03
N LEU A 27 -7.12 2.63 16.17
CA LEU A 27 -6.81 2.09 17.49
C LEU A 27 -7.60 0.82 17.80
N LEU A 28 -8.92 0.83 17.57
CA LEU A 28 -9.79 -0.33 17.80
C LEU A 28 -9.44 -1.52 16.89
N THR A 29 -9.19 -1.27 15.61
CA THR A 29 -8.86 -2.33 14.65
C THR A 29 -7.49 -2.93 14.90
N HIS A 30 -6.48 -2.11 15.27
CA HIS A 30 -5.16 -2.61 15.65
C HIS A 30 -5.21 -3.39 16.96
N TYR A 31 -5.93 -2.89 17.98
CA TYR A 31 -6.12 -3.64 19.23
C TYR A 31 -6.74 -5.02 18.97
N HIS A 32 -7.76 -5.10 18.11
CA HIS A 32 -8.37 -6.37 17.74
C HIS A 32 -7.42 -7.30 16.97
N SER A 33 -6.64 -6.74 16.03
CA SER A 33 -5.74 -7.49 15.13
C SER A 33 -4.50 -8.04 15.84
N VAL A 34 -3.89 -7.25 16.73
CA VAL A 34 -2.59 -7.60 17.35
C VAL A 34 -2.63 -7.70 18.87
N ASN A 35 -3.52 -6.94 19.54
CA ASN A 35 -3.64 -6.89 21.00
C ASN A 35 -2.28 -6.64 21.69
N GLU A 36 -1.64 -5.55 21.26
CA GLU A 36 -0.39 -5.01 21.83
C GLU A 36 -0.71 -3.91 22.88
N PRO A 37 0.10 -3.76 23.95
CA PRO A 37 -0.16 -2.77 25.00
C PRO A 37 -0.28 -1.32 24.51
N VAL A 38 0.43 -0.97 23.43
CA VAL A 38 0.37 0.37 22.82
C VAL A 38 -1.04 0.74 22.34
N TYR A 39 -1.88 -0.25 22.08
CA TYR A 39 -3.28 -0.06 21.68
C TYR A 39 -4.26 -0.13 22.86
N GLY A 40 -3.79 -0.14 24.11
CA GLY A 40 -4.63 -0.28 25.30
C GLY A 40 -5.73 0.80 25.44
N ALA A 41 -5.47 2.01 24.92
CA ALA A 41 -6.46 3.09 24.85
C ALA A 41 -7.71 2.74 24.02
N ALA A 42 -7.68 1.65 23.24
CA ALA A 42 -8.86 1.10 22.57
C ALA A 42 -10.00 0.78 23.56
N ILE A 43 -9.66 0.38 24.79
CA ILE A 43 -10.65 0.10 25.85
C ILE A 43 -11.46 1.36 26.16
N ASP A 44 -10.78 2.49 26.37
CA ASP A 44 -11.42 3.78 26.66
C ASP A 44 -12.31 4.23 25.49
N VAL A 45 -11.86 4.00 24.25
CA VAL A 45 -12.67 4.28 23.05
C VAL A 45 -13.92 3.41 23.05
N VAL A 46 -13.82 2.10 23.32
CA VAL A 46 -15.00 1.24 23.41
C VAL A 46 -15.95 1.74 24.49
N GLU A 47 -15.47 2.09 25.69
CA GLU A 47 -16.30 2.60 26.78
C GLU A 47 -17.07 3.88 26.40
N LYS A 48 -16.43 4.79 25.67
CA LYS A 48 -17.06 6.00 25.13
C LYS A 48 -18.23 5.67 24.20
N PHE A 49 -18.08 4.69 23.30
CA PHE A 49 -19.12 4.31 22.34
C PHE A 49 -20.17 3.36 22.94
N ALA A 50 -19.77 2.50 23.88
CA ALA A 50 -20.61 1.60 24.65
C ALA A 50 -21.79 2.34 25.31
N ASN A 51 -21.51 3.48 25.95
CA ASN A 51 -22.55 4.31 26.60
C ASN A 51 -23.63 4.83 25.64
N SER A 52 -23.42 4.76 24.31
CA SER A 52 -24.39 5.19 23.29
C SER A 52 -25.26 4.05 22.72
N VAL A 53 -24.97 2.77 23.00
CA VAL A 53 -25.56 1.58 22.32
C VAL A 53 -26.38 0.68 23.26
N ALA A 54 -26.78 1.16 24.44
CA ALA A 54 -27.54 0.37 25.41
C ALA A 54 -28.98 0.03 24.96
N GLU A 55 -29.14 -0.97 24.09
CA GLU A 55 -30.38 -1.74 23.92
C GLU A 55 -30.12 -3.22 24.29
N SER A 56 -31.04 -3.77 25.08
CA SER A 56 -30.98 -5.07 25.74
C SER A 56 -30.98 -6.25 24.77
N GLY A 57 -30.04 -7.18 24.93
CA GLY A 57 -30.03 -8.46 24.21
C GLY A 57 -28.68 -8.88 23.60
N VAL A 58 -27.59 -8.16 23.90
CA VAL A 58 -26.25 -8.56 23.48
C VAL A 58 -25.45 -9.00 24.71
N ASP A 59 -24.94 -10.24 24.67
CA ASP A 59 -24.25 -10.89 25.80
C ASP A 59 -23.03 -10.12 26.35
N ASN A 60 -22.50 -9.18 25.57
CA ASN A 60 -21.82 -7.99 26.09
C ASN A 60 -21.84 -6.87 25.03
N LEU A 61 -21.79 -5.63 25.52
CA LEU A 61 -21.75 -4.39 24.73
C LEU A 61 -20.57 -4.36 23.74
N TYR A 62 -19.49 -5.06 24.09
CA TYR A 62 -18.31 -5.30 23.25
C TYR A 62 -18.66 -6.06 21.97
N SER A 63 -19.50 -7.10 22.06
CA SER A 63 -19.97 -7.87 20.91
C SER A 63 -20.92 -7.06 20.03
N ALA A 64 -21.71 -6.15 20.61
CA ALA A 64 -22.66 -5.30 19.85
C ALA A 64 -21.92 -4.24 19.02
N VAL A 65 -20.95 -3.60 19.67
CA VAL A 65 -20.04 -2.62 19.06
C VAL A 65 -19.16 -3.33 18.05
N GLN A 66 -18.63 -4.53 18.35
CA GLN A 66 -17.86 -5.31 17.39
C GLN A 66 -18.69 -5.73 16.17
N GLN A 67 -19.90 -6.26 16.35
CA GLN A 67 -20.75 -6.71 15.24
C GLN A 67 -21.24 -5.56 14.35
N ASN A 68 -21.41 -4.34 14.91
CA ASN A 68 -21.78 -3.17 14.12
C ASN A 68 -20.58 -2.38 13.56
N MET A 69 -19.43 -2.36 14.24
CA MET A 69 -18.22 -1.64 13.80
C MET A 69 -17.31 -2.47 12.90
N PHE A 70 -17.15 -3.77 13.17
CA PHE A 70 -16.40 -4.72 12.34
C PHE A 70 -17.35 -5.58 11.50
N ARG A 71 -18.28 -4.93 10.79
CA ARG A 71 -19.05 -5.62 9.74
C ARG A 71 -18.03 -6.25 8.78
N ASN A 72 -17.89 -7.57 8.87
CA ASN A 72 -16.96 -8.49 8.18
C ASN A 72 -15.91 -9.09 9.13
N VAL A 73 -16.32 -10.14 9.85
CA VAL A 73 -15.39 -11.10 10.49
C VAL A 73 -14.60 -11.91 9.43
N HIS A 74 -14.98 -11.81 8.15
CA HIS A 74 -14.29 -12.43 7.03
C HIS A 74 -13.78 -11.38 6.05
N VAL A 75 -12.49 -11.09 6.14
CA VAL A 75 -11.74 -10.31 5.15
C VAL A 75 -10.96 -11.25 4.22
N PRO A 76 -10.67 -10.86 2.96
CA PRO A 76 -9.94 -11.72 2.03
C PRO A 76 -8.54 -12.14 2.49
N PHE A 77 -7.83 -11.26 3.19
CA PHE A 77 -6.43 -11.47 3.59
C PHE A 77 -6.25 -11.27 5.10
N PRO A 78 -6.78 -12.16 5.94
CA PRO A 78 -6.61 -12.06 7.37
C PRO A 78 -5.13 -12.20 7.75
N ALA A 79 -4.75 -11.57 8.86
CA ALA A 79 -3.44 -11.78 9.46
C ALA A 79 -3.25 -13.24 9.91
N PRO A 80 -1.98 -13.71 10.06
CA PRO A 80 -1.71 -14.99 10.70
C PRO A 80 -2.43 -15.06 12.06
N GLU A 81 -2.71 -16.26 12.56
CA GLU A 81 -3.20 -16.40 13.93
C GLU A 81 -2.15 -15.94 14.94
N LYS A 82 -2.58 -15.32 16.06
CA LYS A 82 -1.67 -14.79 17.08
C LYS A 82 -0.72 -15.87 17.58
N GLY A 83 0.58 -15.56 17.62
CA GLY A 83 1.64 -16.49 18.03
C GLY A 83 2.06 -17.50 16.96
N LYS A 84 1.46 -17.46 15.77
CA LYS A 84 1.89 -18.25 14.60
C LYS A 84 2.67 -17.45 13.57
N GLU A 85 2.83 -16.14 13.77
CA GLU A 85 3.67 -15.31 12.92
C GLU A 85 5.15 -15.71 13.00
N LEU A 86 5.83 -15.63 11.86
CA LEU A 86 7.25 -15.95 11.73
C LEU A 86 8.16 -14.73 12.00
N PHE A 87 7.59 -13.54 11.84
CA PHE A 87 8.22 -12.24 12.10
C PHE A 87 7.12 -11.18 12.16
N THR A 88 7.47 -10.00 12.66
CA THR A 88 6.60 -8.82 12.73
C THR A 88 7.11 -7.70 11.84
N PHE A 89 6.21 -6.89 11.30
CA PHE A 89 6.60 -5.75 10.47
C PHE A 89 5.63 -4.59 10.59
N ILE A 90 6.10 -3.39 10.22
CA ILE A 90 5.26 -2.21 10.08
C ILE A 90 5.22 -1.76 8.61
N ASP A 91 4.07 -1.28 8.15
CA ASP A 91 3.83 -0.86 6.75
C ASP A 91 3.56 0.65 6.68
N LEU A 92 4.55 1.42 6.22
CA LEU A 92 4.48 2.87 6.10
C LEU A 92 4.18 3.29 4.66
N PHE A 93 3.39 4.35 4.50
CA PHE A 93 2.91 4.79 3.18
C PHE A 93 2.22 3.62 2.44
N ALA A 94 1.40 2.89 3.21
CA ALA A 94 0.98 1.53 2.88
C ALA A 94 0.13 1.43 1.59
N GLY A 95 -0.51 2.53 1.18
CA GLY A 95 -1.47 2.57 0.09
C GLY A 95 -2.57 1.53 0.32
N ILE A 96 -2.66 0.56 -0.58
CA ILE A 96 -3.63 -0.55 -0.50
C ILE A 96 -3.00 -1.86 0.01
N GLY A 97 -1.81 -1.81 0.61
CA GLY A 97 -1.16 -2.92 1.29
C GLY A 97 -0.38 -3.87 0.39
N GLY A 98 0.30 -3.35 -0.63
CA GLY A 98 1.16 -4.17 -1.50
C GLY A 98 2.33 -4.83 -0.74
N PHE A 99 2.95 -4.08 0.18
CA PHE A 99 3.94 -4.63 1.11
C PHE A 99 3.30 -5.56 2.14
N ARG A 100 2.18 -5.16 2.76
CA ARG A 100 1.43 -6.02 3.69
C ARG A 100 1.14 -7.39 3.11
N MET A 101 0.49 -7.46 1.93
CA MET A 101 0.15 -8.74 1.32
C MET A 101 1.39 -9.60 1.08
N ALA A 102 2.44 -8.99 0.51
CA ALA A 102 3.70 -9.68 0.21
C ALA A 102 4.34 -10.29 1.46
N LEU A 103 4.50 -9.52 2.54
CA LEU A 103 5.14 -10.00 3.77
C LEU A 103 4.22 -10.92 4.59
N GLN A 104 2.91 -10.70 4.57
CA GLN A 104 1.94 -11.55 5.23
C GLN A 104 1.85 -12.94 4.59
N ASN A 105 1.99 -13.04 3.26
CA ASN A 105 2.10 -14.31 2.54
C ASN A 105 3.34 -15.13 2.97
N LEU A 106 4.35 -14.47 3.54
CA LEU A 106 5.56 -15.09 4.08
C LEU A 106 5.46 -15.40 5.58
N GLY A 107 4.27 -15.29 6.16
CA GLY A 107 4.01 -15.53 7.59
C GLY A 107 4.29 -14.34 8.50
N GLY A 108 4.49 -13.14 7.94
CA GLY A 108 4.65 -11.92 8.71
C GLY A 108 3.33 -11.42 9.31
N ARG A 109 3.37 -10.88 10.54
CA ARG A 109 2.26 -10.09 11.10
C ARG A 109 2.55 -8.59 10.94
N CYS A 110 1.63 -7.87 10.30
CA CYS A 110 1.68 -6.41 10.31
C CYS A 110 1.22 -5.92 11.70
N VAL A 111 2.07 -5.20 12.41
CA VAL A 111 1.80 -4.71 13.77
C VAL A 111 1.53 -3.22 13.85
N PHE A 112 1.77 -2.48 12.77
CA PHE A 112 1.39 -1.08 12.62
C PHE A 112 1.32 -0.70 11.15
N THR A 113 0.31 0.11 10.80
CA THR A 113 0.13 0.62 9.45
C THR A 113 -0.10 2.13 9.45
N SER A 114 0.57 2.86 8.56
CA SER A 114 0.30 4.28 8.28
C SER A 114 0.03 4.55 6.80
N GLU A 115 -1.12 5.18 6.52
CA GLU A 115 -1.54 5.64 5.19
C GLU A 115 -2.37 6.91 5.34
N TRP A 116 -2.09 7.96 4.58
CA TRP A 116 -2.78 9.25 4.72
C TRP A 116 -4.00 9.40 3.80
N ASP A 117 -4.04 8.71 2.66
CA ASP A 117 -5.13 8.80 1.69
C ASP A 117 -6.36 8.01 2.17
N LYS A 118 -7.45 8.72 2.39
CA LYS A 118 -8.71 8.17 2.90
C LYS A 118 -9.26 7.02 2.04
N PHE A 119 -9.12 7.08 0.71
CA PHE A 119 -9.65 6.03 -0.17
C PHE A 119 -8.78 4.78 -0.12
N SER A 120 -7.46 4.94 -0.04
CA SER A 120 -6.51 3.85 0.20
C SER A 120 -6.81 3.15 1.52
N LYS A 121 -7.06 3.89 2.61
CA LYS A 121 -7.48 3.31 3.89
C LYS A 121 -8.75 2.46 3.79
N GLN A 122 -9.74 2.89 3.00
CA GLN A 122 -10.98 2.13 2.78
C GLN A 122 -10.71 0.80 2.07
N THR A 123 -9.93 0.83 0.98
CA THR A 123 -9.53 -0.39 0.27
C THR A 123 -8.72 -1.30 1.17
N TYR A 124 -7.78 -0.74 1.94
CA TYR A 124 -6.96 -1.49 2.90
C TYR A 124 -7.83 -2.19 3.95
N PHE A 125 -8.72 -1.45 4.61
CA PHE A 125 -9.63 -2.00 5.63
C PHE A 125 -10.54 -3.10 5.09
N ALA A 126 -11.10 -2.93 3.90
CA ALA A 126 -11.94 -3.95 3.26
C ALA A 126 -11.20 -5.27 2.99
N ASN A 127 -9.88 -5.23 2.86
CA ASN A 127 -9.06 -6.38 2.47
C ASN A 127 -8.35 -7.05 3.65
N TYR A 128 -8.00 -6.29 4.70
CA TYR A 128 -7.21 -6.78 5.83
C TYR A 128 -7.90 -6.66 7.19
N GLY A 129 -9.04 -5.97 7.28
CA GLY A 129 -9.79 -5.77 8.54
C GLY A 129 -9.16 -4.79 9.51
N GLU A 130 -8.03 -4.20 9.13
CA GLU A 130 -7.30 -3.19 9.90
C GLU A 130 -7.40 -1.83 9.22
N TYR A 131 -7.71 -0.79 9.99
CA TYR A 131 -7.81 0.56 9.46
C TYR A 131 -6.50 1.31 9.72
N PRO A 132 -5.76 1.77 8.68
CA PRO A 132 -4.47 2.42 8.89
C PRO A 132 -4.54 3.72 9.71
N PHE A 133 -3.50 3.97 10.51
CA PHE A 133 -3.27 5.31 11.06
C PHE A 133 -2.99 6.32 9.95
N GLY A 134 -3.17 7.60 10.25
CA GLY A 134 -3.01 8.69 9.29
C GLY A 134 -1.56 9.12 9.08
N ASP A 135 -1.37 10.44 9.05
CA ASP A 135 -0.10 11.11 8.77
C ASP A 135 1.03 10.72 9.73
N ILE A 136 2.04 10.00 9.21
CA ILE A 136 3.24 9.54 9.96
C ILE A 136 4.15 10.67 10.43
N THR A 137 3.92 11.91 9.97
CA THR A 137 4.73 13.04 10.40
C THR A 137 4.37 13.51 11.82
N LYS A 138 3.19 13.14 12.32
CA LYS A 138 2.66 13.55 13.62
C LYS A 138 3.05 12.57 14.72
N ASP A 139 3.47 13.10 15.86
CA ASP A 139 3.77 12.28 17.05
C ASP A 139 2.52 11.54 17.56
N GLU A 140 1.34 12.14 17.37
CA GLU A 140 0.04 11.50 17.63
C GLU A 140 -0.15 10.18 16.88
N THR A 141 0.47 10.04 15.70
CA THR A 141 0.49 8.79 14.93
C THR A 141 1.63 7.87 15.39
N LYS A 142 2.84 8.41 15.57
CA LYS A 142 4.04 7.63 15.89
C LYS A 142 3.99 6.96 17.26
N GLN A 143 3.29 7.56 18.23
CA GLN A 143 3.13 6.98 19.57
C GLN A 143 2.48 5.58 19.54
N TYR A 144 1.80 5.23 18.45
CA TYR A 144 1.13 3.95 18.25
C TYR A 144 2.00 2.90 17.55
N ILE A 145 3.25 3.21 17.22
CA ILE A 145 4.21 2.24 16.71
C ILE A 145 4.66 1.36 17.88
N PRO A 146 4.53 0.01 17.80
CA PRO A 146 5.03 -0.89 18.83
C PRO A 146 6.52 -0.68 19.10
N GLU A 147 6.94 -0.87 20.35
CA GLU A 147 8.33 -0.69 20.76
C GLU A 147 9.30 -1.54 19.92
N LYS A 148 8.90 -2.80 19.62
CA LYS A 148 9.70 -3.76 18.86
C LYS A 148 8.92 -4.32 17.67
N PHE A 149 9.63 -4.47 16.56
CA PHE A 149 9.19 -5.18 15.37
C PHE A 149 10.42 -5.57 14.53
N ASP A 150 10.32 -6.58 13.66
CA ASP A 150 11.49 -7.08 12.91
C ASP A 150 11.78 -6.25 11.66
N ILE A 151 10.76 -5.83 10.91
CA ILE A 151 10.93 -5.15 9.62
C ILE A 151 10.14 -3.84 9.55
N ILE A 152 10.78 -2.77 9.07
CA ILE A 152 10.09 -1.58 8.56
C ILE A 152 10.03 -1.63 7.04
N CYS A 153 8.84 -1.45 6.46
CA CYS A 153 8.70 -1.36 5.01
C CYS A 153 7.85 -0.17 4.56
N GLY A 154 8.01 0.23 3.29
CA GLY A 154 7.22 1.31 2.71
C GLY A 154 7.73 1.88 1.39
N GLY A 155 6.80 2.41 0.59
CA GLY A 155 7.08 3.14 -0.65
C GLY A 155 6.91 4.64 -0.46
N PHE A 156 7.96 5.33 -0.02
CA PHE A 156 7.88 6.77 0.27
C PHE A 156 7.98 7.62 -1.01
N PRO A 157 7.32 8.80 -1.06
CA PRO A 157 7.36 9.65 -2.24
C PRO A 157 8.77 10.22 -2.51
N CYS A 158 9.13 10.34 -3.78
CA CYS A 158 10.41 10.92 -4.20
C CYS A 158 10.40 12.45 -4.01
N GLN A 159 11.12 12.95 -3.00
CA GLN A 159 11.25 14.37 -2.68
C GLN A 159 12.75 14.79 -2.73
N PRO A 160 13.12 15.95 -3.31
CA PRO A 160 14.48 16.46 -3.25
C PRO A 160 14.89 16.77 -1.79
N PHE A 161 16.20 16.69 -1.48
CA PHE A 161 16.75 17.08 -0.17
C PHE A 161 17.50 18.40 -0.27
N SER A 162 17.27 19.33 0.66
CA SER A 162 18.12 20.52 0.81
C SER A 162 19.42 20.13 1.51
N ILE A 163 20.57 20.39 0.86
CA ILE A 163 21.92 20.04 1.37
C ILE A 163 22.31 20.89 2.59
N ALA A 164 21.65 22.02 2.82
CA ALA A 164 21.98 22.96 3.90
C ALA A 164 21.70 22.35 5.29
N GLY A 165 22.64 21.56 5.81
CA GLY A 165 22.66 21.05 7.18
C GLY A 165 22.86 19.54 7.35
N VAL A 166 22.54 18.72 6.34
CA VAL A 166 22.55 17.24 6.48
C VAL A 166 23.98 16.69 6.51
N SER A 167 24.81 17.05 5.53
CA SER A 167 26.18 16.52 5.40
C SER A 167 27.16 17.01 6.47
N LYS A 168 26.88 18.16 7.11
CA LYS A 168 27.74 18.71 8.18
C LYS A 168 27.39 18.14 9.57
N LYS A 169 26.16 17.66 9.77
CA LYS A 169 25.70 17.08 11.05
C LYS A 169 26.03 15.60 11.17
N ILE A 170 25.91 14.84 10.06
CA ILE A 170 26.34 13.43 9.97
C ILE A 170 27.85 13.30 10.22
N SER A 171 28.66 14.24 9.71
CA SER A 171 30.12 14.24 9.89
C SER A 171 30.60 14.75 11.27
N LEU A 172 29.74 15.36 12.08
CA LEU A 172 30.08 15.91 13.40
C LEU A 172 29.58 15.05 14.58
N GLY A 173 28.99 13.88 14.34
CA GLY A 173 28.50 12.99 15.40
C GLY A 173 27.45 13.64 16.32
N ARG A 174 26.80 14.72 15.88
CA ARG A 174 25.80 15.42 16.70
C ARG A 174 24.46 14.71 16.56
N SER A 175 24.11 13.98 17.61
CA SER A 175 22.85 13.28 17.89
C SER A 175 21.62 14.17 18.09
N HIS A 176 21.66 15.45 17.68
CA HIS A 176 20.45 16.26 17.65
C HIS A 176 19.68 15.86 16.39
N GLY A 177 18.59 15.12 16.63
CA GLY A 177 17.87 14.31 15.67
C GLY A 177 17.42 15.05 14.42
N PHE A 178 16.77 14.31 13.53
CA PHE A 178 16.34 14.81 12.23
C PHE A 178 15.35 16.00 12.29
N GLU A 179 15.07 16.60 13.44
CA GLU A 179 14.12 17.70 13.69
C GLU A 179 14.27 18.87 12.71
N ASP A 180 15.50 19.32 12.43
CA ASP A 180 15.75 20.42 11.49
C ASP A 180 15.52 20.03 10.00
N VAL A 181 15.42 18.74 9.68
CA VAL A 181 15.33 18.21 8.30
C VAL A 181 14.01 17.45 8.03
N LYS A 182 13.29 17.05 9.08
CA LYS A 182 11.94 16.47 9.03
C LYS A 182 10.95 17.43 8.37
N GLN A 183 11.20 18.75 8.45
CA GLN A 183 10.37 19.76 7.78
C GLN A 183 10.45 19.60 6.25
N GLY A 184 9.50 18.86 5.69
CA GLY A 184 9.25 18.75 4.26
C GLY A 184 9.77 17.47 3.58
N ASN A 185 10.40 16.53 4.29
CA ASN A 185 10.84 15.28 3.68
C ASN A 185 10.50 14.02 4.49
N LEU A 186 9.64 13.19 3.90
CA LEU A 186 9.07 11.99 4.50
C LEU A 186 10.09 10.88 4.76
N PHE A 187 11.22 10.86 4.04
CA PHE A 187 12.29 9.89 4.29
C PHE A 187 12.88 10.03 5.71
N PHE A 188 13.03 11.26 6.22
CA PHE A 188 13.61 11.45 7.55
C PHE A 188 12.69 10.99 8.68
N HIS A 189 11.38 10.86 8.44
CA HIS A 189 10.48 10.21 9.38
C HIS A 189 10.72 8.70 9.44
N ILE A 190 11.06 8.05 8.32
CA ILE A 190 11.48 6.65 8.29
C ILE A 190 12.79 6.49 9.07
N ALA A 191 13.78 7.35 8.79
CA ALA A 191 15.09 7.30 9.47
C ALA A 191 14.96 7.49 11.00
N ASP A 192 14.08 8.39 11.43
CA ASP A 192 13.73 8.61 12.84
C ASP A 192 13.15 7.34 13.49
N ILE A 193 12.18 6.69 12.83
CA ILE A 193 11.58 5.43 13.32
C ILE A 193 12.63 4.31 13.38
N ILE A 194 13.50 4.19 12.36
CA ILE A 194 14.61 3.22 12.36
C ILE A 194 15.56 3.48 13.52
N GLN A 195 15.92 4.75 13.75
CA GLN A 195 16.82 5.14 14.84
C GLN A 195 16.23 4.79 16.21
N THR A 196 14.93 5.05 16.41
CA THR A 196 14.23 4.82 17.68
C THR A 196 13.98 3.34 17.96
N HIS A 197 13.44 2.61 16.98
CA HIS A 197 12.94 1.24 17.19
C HIS A 197 13.91 0.13 16.82
N ARG A 198 15.01 0.47 16.11
CA ARG A 198 16.07 -0.48 15.73
C ARG A 198 15.55 -1.79 15.13
N PRO A 199 14.71 -1.77 14.07
CA PRO A 199 14.25 -3.01 13.44
C PRO A 199 15.42 -3.81 12.88
N LYS A 200 15.29 -5.14 12.79
CA LYS A 200 16.31 -6.02 12.21
C LYS A 200 16.61 -5.68 10.75
N ALA A 201 15.61 -5.24 9.99
CA ALA A 201 15.76 -4.87 8.60
C ALA A 201 14.85 -3.70 8.18
N PHE A 202 15.26 -2.98 7.13
CA PHE A 202 14.37 -2.11 6.36
C PHE A 202 14.18 -2.66 4.94
N PHE A 203 12.98 -2.46 4.40
CA PHE A 203 12.65 -2.76 3.00
C PHE A 203 11.87 -1.60 2.37
N LEU A 204 12.57 -0.76 1.62
CA LEU A 204 12.02 0.46 1.06
C LEU A 204 11.94 0.39 -0.48
N GLU A 205 10.94 1.05 -1.05
CA GLU A 205 10.75 1.16 -2.50
C GLU A 205 10.69 2.62 -2.94
N ASN A 206 11.14 2.87 -4.18
CA ASN A 206 10.92 4.15 -4.84
C ASN A 206 10.96 4.03 -6.37
N VAL A 207 10.70 5.13 -7.07
CA VAL A 207 10.79 5.22 -8.54
C VAL A 207 12.20 4.89 -9.04
N LYS A 208 12.31 4.33 -10.24
CA LYS A 208 13.60 3.98 -10.86
C LYS A 208 14.57 5.16 -10.99
N ASN A 209 14.04 6.37 -11.18
CA ASN A 209 14.84 7.58 -11.36
C ASN A 209 15.41 8.13 -10.05
N LEU A 210 15.07 7.57 -8.88
CA LEU A 210 15.60 8.02 -7.59
C LEU A 210 17.15 8.02 -7.60
N VAL A 211 17.77 6.99 -8.19
CA VAL A 211 19.24 6.84 -8.25
C VAL A 211 19.94 7.95 -9.04
N SER A 212 19.24 8.62 -9.95
CA SER A 212 19.76 9.71 -10.78
C SER A 212 19.17 11.08 -10.42
N HIS A 213 18.16 11.10 -9.54
CA HIS A 213 17.43 12.30 -9.14
C HIS A 213 18.34 13.33 -8.48
N ASP A 214 18.09 14.62 -8.76
CA ASP A 214 18.86 15.74 -8.22
C ASP A 214 20.39 15.54 -8.38
N LYS A 215 20.82 15.15 -9.59
CA LYS A 215 22.23 14.81 -9.88
C LYS A 215 22.81 13.75 -8.93
N LYS A 216 22.02 12.73 -8.60
CA LYS A 216 22.30 11.63 -7.65
C LYS A 216 22.35 12.04 -6.18
N ASN A 217 22.12 13.32 -5.85
CA ASN A 217 22.18 13.81 -4.47
C ASN A 217 21.11 13.16 -3.59
N THR A 218 19.89 12.98 -4.11
CA THR A 218 18.79 12.39 -3.34
C THR A 218 19.14 11.00 -2.83
N PHE A 219 19.54 10.12 -3.75
CA PHE A 219 19.92 8.76 -3.41
C PHE A 219 21.14 8.69 -2.46
N LYS A 220 22.13 9.57 -2.68
CA LYS A 220 23.31 9.68 -1.81
C LYS A 220 22.93 9.97 -0.35
N VAL A 221 22.07 10.95 -0.12
CA VAL A 221 21.62 11.32 1.23
C VAL A 221 20.88 10.18 1.91
N ILE A 222 20.01 9.46 1.19
CA ILE A 222 19.29 8.29 1.70
C ILE A 222 20.29 7.22 2.18
N LYS A 223 21.23 6.87 1.31
CA LYS A 223 22.25 5.86 1.61
C LYS A 223 23.10 6.26 2.82
N GLU A 224 23.68 7.46 2.81
CA GLU A 224 24.54 7.95 3.89
C GLU A 224 23.79 8.03 5.23
N THR A 225 22.50 8.37 5.20
CA THR A 225 21.66 8.41 6.42
C THR A 225 21.48 7.03 7.02
N LEU A 226 21.10 6.03 6.21
CA LEU A 226 20.85 4.66 6.70
C LEU A 226 22.15 3.96 7.11
N GLU A 227 23.24 4.14 6.36
CA GLU A 227 24.57 3.65 6.75
C GLU A 227 25.06 4.33 8.04
N GLY A 228 24.79 5.63 8.21
CA GLY A 228 25.09 6.39 9.42
C GLY A 228 24.31 5.93 10.65
N LEU A 229 23.14 5.30 10.46
CA LEU A 229 22.39 4.61 11.51
C LEU A 229 22.92 3.19 11.79
N ASN A 230 24.10 2.82 11.27
CA ASN A 230 24.71 1.50 11.44
C ASN A 230 23.91 0.35 10.80
N TYR A 231 23.21 0.61 9.70
CA TYR A 231 22.63 -0.44 8.86
C TYR A 231 23.53 -0.74 7.65
N SER A 232 23.40 -1.94 7.09
CA SER A 232 23.81 -2.18 5.70
C SER A 232 22.87 -1.49 4.73
N PHE A 233 23.30 -1.31 3.48
CA PHE A 233 22.49 -0.68 2.45
C PHE A 233 22.83 -1.24 1.08
N ASP A 234 21.89 -2.00 0.54
CA ASP A 234 21.96 -2.59 -0.80
C ASP A 234 20.73 -2.15 -1.60
N HIS A 235 20.90 -1.99 -2.91
CA HIS A 235 19.79 -1.61 -3.79
C HIS A 235 19.89 -2.25 -5.16
N LYS A 236 18.74 -2.39 -5.83
CA LYS A 236 18.66 -2.79 -7.24
C LYS A 236 17.43 -2.18 -7.89
N ILE A 237 17.55 -1.83 -9.17
CA ILE A 237 16.39 -1.53 -10.00
C ILE A 237 15.88 -2.85 -10.59
N ILE A 238 14.64 -3.22 -10.31
CA ILE A 238 14.02 -4.43 -10.84
C ILE A 238 12.73 -4.05 -11.57
N ASP A 239 12.52 -4.65 -12.74
CA ASP A 239 11.30 -4.48 -13.53
C ASP A 239 10.23 -5.51 -13.09
N GLY A 240 9.02 -5.03 -12.81
CA GLY A 240 7.86 -5.86 -12.52
C GLY A 240 7.47 -6.85 -13.64
N LYS A 241 7.96 -6.65 -14.87
CA LYS A 241 7.63 -7.50 -16.04
C LYS A 241 7.93 -8.99 -15.86
N TYR A 242 8.82 -9.34 -14.94
CA TYR A 242 9.11 -10.73 -14.61
C TYR A 242 7.91 -11.41 -13.92
N PHE A 243 7.09 -10.65 -13.20
CA PHE A 243 6.01 -11.17 -12.37
C PHE A 243 4.61 -10.87 -12.89
N VAL A 244 4.44 -9.74 -13.59
CA VAL A 244 3.15 -9.30 -14.17
C VAL A 244 3.36 -8.83 -15.61
N PRO A 245 2.33 -8.79 -16.47
CA PRO A 245 2.47 -8.34 -17.85
C PRO A 245 2.53 -6.80 -17.95
N GLN A 246 3.39 -6.16 -17.16
CA GLN A 246 3.60 -4.72 -17.11
C GLN A 246 5.09 -4.36 -16.96
N HIS A 247 5.58 -3.43 -17.77
CA HIS A 247 6.83 -2.73 -17.46
C HIS A 247 6.63 -1.81 -16.26
N ARG A 248 7.35 -2.05 -15.16
CA ARG A 248 7.29 -1.26 -13.94
C ARG A 248 8.60 -1.39 -13.17
N GLU A 249 9.60 -0.63 -13.60
CA GLU A 249 10.89 -0.56 -12.93
C GLU A 249 10.80 0.25 -11.63
N ARG A 250 11.38 -0.31 -10.55
CA ARG A 250 11.46 0.31 -9.22
C ARG A 250 12.81 0.11 -8.57
N THR A 251 13.26 1.13 -7.84
CA THR A 251 14.45 1.06 -6.99
C THR A 251 14.04 0.41 -5.67
N LEU A 252 14.50 -0.81 -5.45
CA LEU A 252 14.32 -1.53 -4.18
C LEU A 252 15.57 -1.32 -3.33
N MET A 253 15.38 -1.02 -2.04
CA MET A 253 16.43 -0.75 -1.07
C MET A 253 16.22 -1.65 0.14
N VAL A 254 17.26 -2.41 0.50
CA VAL A 254 17.24 -3.37 1.61
C VAL A 254 18.47 -3.15 2.46
N GLY A 255 18.30 -3.28 3.77
CA GLY A 255 19.41 -3.22 4.70
C GLY A 255 19.07 -3.84 6.04
N PHE A 256 20.11 -4.25 6.75
CA PHE A 256 20.05 -5.00 7.99
C PHE A 256 20.82 -4.29 9.09
N ASP A 257 20.36 -4.42 10.33
CA ASP A 257 21.06 -3.86 11.49
C ASP A 257 22.41 -4.59 11.69
N LYS A 258 23.52 -3.85 11.57
CA LYS A 258 24.87 -4.41 11.72
C LYS A 258 25.18 -4.82 13.16
N GLU A 259 24.44 -4.34 14.14
CA GLU A 259 24.56 -4.79 15.54
C GLU A 259 23.97 -6.18 15.73
N VAL A 260 22.95 -6.53 14.96
CA VAL A 260 22.28 -7.84 15.01
C VAL A 260 23.03 -8.86 14.15
N PHE A 261 23.36 -8.51 12.91
CA PHE A 261 23.88 -9.47 11.90
C PHE A 261 25.39 -9.34 11.63
N GLY A 262 26.08 -8.44 12.35
CA GLY A 262 27.50 -8.17 12.15
C GLY A 262 27.79 -7.17 11.03
N LYS A 263 29.02 -6.63 11.03
CA LYS A 263 29.42 -5.51 10.16
C LYS A 263 29.46 -5.83 8.67
N ASP A 264 29.65 -7.11 8.33
CA ASP A 264 29.80 -7.60 6.96
C ASP A 264 28.46 -8.03 6.32
N ILE A 265 27.34 -7.87 7.03
CA ILE A 265 26.01 -8.18 6.51
C ILE A 265 25.69 -7.36 5.26
N LYS A 266 25.18 -8.04 4.23
CA LYS A 266 24.75 -7.45 2.96
C LYS A 266 23.59 -8.25 2.39
N PHE A 267 22.75 -7.57 1.61
CA PHE A 267 21.70 -8.20 0.82
C PHE A 267 22.18 -8.44 -0.61
N ASP A 268 22.26 -9.70 -1.03
CA ASP A 268 22.56 -10.04 -2.42
C ASP A 268 21.28 -10.15 -3.26
N PHE A 269 20.98 -9.12 -4.06
CA PHE A 269 19.85 -9.14 -4.98
C PHE A 269 19.94 -10.19 -6.11
N ASN A 270 21.04 -10.94 -6.23
CA ASN A 270 21.10 -12.10 -7.11
C ASN A 270 20.46 -13.35 -6.49
N SER A 271 20.20 -13.33 -5.17
CA SER A 271 19.41 -14.37 -4.48
C SER A 271 17.90 -14.26 -4.70
N VAL A 272 17.42 -13.13 -5.25
CA VAL A 272 15.99 -12.90 -5.52
C VAL A 272 15.56 -13.70 -6.73
N GLU A 273 14.59 -14.61 -6.56
CA GLU A 273 14.06 -15.43 -7.64
C GLU A 273 13.17 -14.62 -8.59
N LEU A 274 13.53 -14.61 -9.88
CA LEU A 274 12.76 -13.98 -10.95
C LEU A 274 12.18 -15.06 -11.86
N PRO A 275 10.83 -15.22 -11.96
CA PRO A 275 10.21 -16.33 -12.70
C PRO A 275 10.33 -16.25 -14.24
N GLY A 276 11.06 -15.25 -14.77
CA GLY A 276 11.28 -15.00 -16.20
C GLY A 276 10.14 -14.25 -16.89
N GLU A 277 10.38 -13.77 -18.12
CA GLU A 277 9.47 -12.88 -18.87
C GLU A 277 8.36 -13.63 -19.61
N LYS A 278 7.60 -14.46 -18.89
CA LYS A 278 6.54 -15.32 -19.47
C LYS A 278 5.14 -14.71 -19.39
N GLN A 279 4.99 -13.58 -18.69
CA GLN A 279 3.69 -12.96 -18.48
C GLN A 279 3.15 -12.36 -19.77
N ARG A 280 1.83 -12.47 -19.97
CA ARG A 280 1.14 -12.00 -21.18
C ARG A 280 -0.09 -11.23 -20.77
N LEU A 281 -0.34 -10.07 -21.37
CA LEU A 281 -1.48 -9.23 -21.03
C LEU A 281 -2.81 -10.01 -21.09
N LYS A 282 -2.99 -10.87 -22.10
CA LYS A 282 -4.22 -11.66 -22.26
C LYS A 282 -4.59 -12.50 -21.04
N THR A 283 -3.63 -12.90 -20.20
CA THR A 283 -3.91 -13.75 -19.02
C THR A 283 -4.62 -13.01 -17.91
N ILE A 284 -4.63 -11.67 -17.96
CA ILE A 284 -5.33 -10.85 -16.97
C ILE A 284 -6.61 -10.22 -17.51
N LEU A 285 -6.93 -10.39 -18.81
CA LEU A 285 -8.09 -9.77 -19.44
C LEU A 285 -9.35 -10.61 -19.23
N GLN A 286 -10.47 -9.95 -18.93
CA GLN A 286 -11.77 -10.61 -18.90
C GLN A 286 -12.38 -10.66 -20.31
N SER A 287 -13.09 -11.75 -20.60
CA SER A 287 -13.78 -11.97 -21.88
C SER A 287 -14.98 -11.04 -22.04
N GLU A 288 -15.77 -10.87 -20.98
CA GLU A 288 -16.96 -10.02 -20.97
C GLU A 288 -16.70 -8.76 -20.13
N VAL A 289 -16.82 -7.60 -20.77
CA VAL A 289 -16.55 -6.29 -20.15
C VAL A 289 -17.68 -5.33 -20.44
N ASP A 290 -18.11 -4.61 -19.41
CA ASP A 290 -19.13 -3.56 -19.51
C ASP A 290 -18.76 -2.53 -20.61
N PRO A 291 -19.67 -2.24 -21.57
CA PRO A 291 -19.44 -1.25 -22.62
C PRO A 291 -18.98 0.12 -22.13
N LYS A 292 -19.27 0.52 -20.89
CA LYS A 292 -18.82 1.80 -20.31
C LYS A 292 -17.29 2.00 -20.32
N TYR A 293 -16.52 0.92 -20.42
CA TYR A 293 -15.06 0.99 -20.50
C TYR A 293 -14.53 1.23 -21.92
N THR A 294 -15.39 1.06 -22.93
CA THR A 294 -15.08 1.43 -24.31
C THR A 294 -14.97 2.95 -24.42
N LEU A 295 -13.92 3.43 -25.08
CA LEU A 295 -13.74 4.87 -25.27
C LEU A 295 -14.86 5.42 -26.16
N SER A 296 -15.44 6.55 -25.75
CA SER A 296 -16.32 7.34 -26.62
C SER A 296 -15.57 7.81 -27.87
N ASP A 297 -16.27 7.99 -28.99
CA ASP A 297 -15.68 8.50 -30.25
C ASP A 297 -14.91 9.80 -30.03
N LYS A 298 -15.46 10.71 -29.23
CA LYS A 298 -14.82 11.99 -28.90
C LYS A 298 -13.45 11.81 -28.24
N LEU A 299 -13.36 10.93 -27.24
CA LEU A 299 -12.11 10.68 -26.53
C LEU A 299 -11.11 9.92 -27.41
N TRP A 300 -11.59 8.95 -28.19
CA TRP A 300 -10.74 8.20 -29.09
C TRP A 300 -10.12 9.08 -30.17
N ASN A 301 -10.94 9.90 -30.83
CA ASN A 301 -10.48 10.89 -31.82
C ASN A 301 -9.46 11.86 -31.21
N TYR A 302 -9.73 12.37 -30.00
CA TYR A 302 -8.80 13.24 -29.29
C TYR A 302 -7.43 12.58 -29.07
N LEU A 303 -7.40 11.33 -28.61
CA LEU A 303 -6.14 10.60 -28.38
C LEU A 303 -5.37 10.36 -29.69
N GLN A 304 -6.09 10.06 -30.78
CA GLN A 304 -5.50 9.89 -32.12
C GLN A 304 -4.88 11.20 -32.64
N GLU A 305 -5.59 12.31 -32.56
CA GLU A 305 -5.07 13.63 -32.95
C GLU A 305 -3.88 14.07 -32.09
N TYR A 306 -3.97 13.86 -30.78
CA TYR A 306 -2.88 14.18 -29.85
C TYR A 306 -1.61 13.40 -30.20
N ALA A 307 -1.72 12.08 -30.40
CA ALA A 307 -0.60 11.23 -30.80
C ALA A 307 0.01 11.68 -32.15
N LYS A 308 -0.82 12.02 -33.14
CA LYS A 308 -0.37 12.53 -34.44
C LYS A 308 0.43 13.84 -34.28
N LYS A 309 -0.10 14.81 -33.55
CA LYS A 309 0.54 16.11 -33.30
C LYS A 309 1.89 15.98 -32.58
N HIS A 310 2.01 15.03 -31.65
CA HIS A 310 3.27 14.80 -30.94
C HIS A 310 4.31 14.08 -31.82
N LYS A 311 3.86 13.12 -32.63
CA LYS A 311 4.72 12.44 -33.61
C LYS A 311 5.30 13.42 -34.64
N GLU A 312 4.49 14.35 -35.14
CA GLU A 312 4.93 15.41 -36.06
C GLU A 312 6.00 16.33 -35.45
N LYS A 313 6.02 16.48 -34.12
CA LYS A 313 7.04 17.24 -33.37
C LYS A 313 8.28 16.41 -33.00
N GLY A 314 8.40 15.17 -33.49
CA GLY A 314 9.48 14.25 -33.13
C GLY A 314 9.39 13.67 -31.72
N ASN A 315 8.24 13.78 -31.05
CA ASN A 315 8.03 13.26 -29.70
C ASN A 315 7.25 11.94 -29.73
N GLY A 316 7.53 11.04 -28.78
CA GLY A 316 6.84 9.75 -28.62
C GLY A 316 5.57 9.78 -27.75
N PHE A 317 5.01 10.95 -27.44
CA PHE A 317 3.81 11.05 -26.60
C PHE A 317 2.55 10.65 -27.37
N GLY A 318 1.63 9.95 -26.71
CA GLY A 318 0.37 9.48 -27.29
C GLY A 318 -0.27 8.39 -26.45
N PHE A 319 -1.20 7.64 -27.05
CA PHE A 319 -1.80 6.45 -26.42
C PHE A 319 -0.96 5.19 -26.69
N GLY A 320 -1.23 4.12 -25.94
CA GLY A 320 -0.65 2.80 -26.13
C GLY A 320 -1.75 1.77 -26.38
N LEU A 321 -1.84 1.26 -27.61
CA LEU A 321 -2.58 0.02 -27.87
C LEU A 321 -1.71 -1.15 -27.41
N ALA A 322 -2.23 -1.89 -26.44
CA ALA A 322 -1.47 -2.96 -25.81
C ALA A 322 -1.61 -4.25 -26.61
N ASP A 323 -0.48 -4.93 -26.83
CA ASP A 323 -0.44 -6.25 -27.44
C ASP A 323 -0.90 -7.31 -26.42
N PRO A 324 -1.96 -8.09 -26.69
CA PRO A 324 -2.40 -9.17 -25.81
C PRO A 324 -1.34 -10.24 -25.53
N GLU A 325 -0.42 -10.47 -26.46
CA GLU A 325 0.73 -11.39 -26.31
C GLU A 325 1.96 -10.69 -25.71
N GLY A 326 1.83 -9.42 -25.35
CA GLY A 326 2.94 -8.60 -24.86
C GLY A 326 2.83 -8.23 -23.39
N VAL A 327 3.68 -7.26 -23.04
CA VAL A 327 3.78 -6.61 -21.73
C VAL A 327 3.34 -5.15 -21.92
N THR A 328 2.53 -4.61 -21.02
CA THR A 328 2.02 -3.24 -21.14
C THR A 328 3.07 -2.20 -20.74
N ARG A 329 2.81 -0.94 -21.09
CA ARG A 329 3.42 0.22 -20.43
C ARG A 329 3.03 0.24 -18.94
N THR A 330 3.74 1.06 -18.16
CA THR A 330 3.42 1.28 -16.75
C THR A 330 2.04 1.91 -16.59
N ILE A 331 1.17 1.32 -15.77
CA ILE A 331 -0.05 2.00 -15.32
C ILE A 331 0.33 3.08 -14.32
N SER A 332 0.07 4.34 -14.65
CA SER A 332 0.41 5.48 -13.82
C SER A 332 -0.75 5.89 -12.92
N ALA A 333 -0.48 6.70 -11.89
CA ALA A 333 -1.52 7.33 -11.09
C ALA A 333 -2.42 8.29 -11.88
N ARG A 334 -2.08 8.62 -13.14
CA ARG A 334 -2.90 9.45 -14.05
C ARG A 334 -3.82 8.63 -14.96
N TYR A 335 -3.74 7.31 -14.93
CA TYR A 335 -4.55 6.41 -15.77
C TYR A 335 -6.05 6.67 -15.65
N TYR A 336 -6.52 7.13 -14.47
CA TYR A 336 -7.94 7.49 -14.26
C TYR A 336 -8.46 8.57 -15.22
N LYS A 337 -7.59 9.40 -15.82
CA LYS A 337 -8.00 10.52 -16.68
C LYS A 337 -8.59 10.04 -18.00
N ASP A 338 -7.83 9.23 -18.72
CA ASP A 338 -8.14 8.82 -20.09
C ASP A 338 -7.71 7.37 -20.39
N GLY A 339 -6.93 6.75 -19.53
CA GLY A 339 -6.38 5.40 -19.71
C GLY A 339 -5.40 5.28 -20.87
N ALA A 340 -4.86 6.40 -21.36
CA ALA A 340 -4.12 6.44 -22.61
C ALA A 340 -2.88 5.54 -22.62
N GLU A 341 -2.27 5.26 -21.47
CA GLU A 341 -1.06 4.43 -21.40
C GLU A 341 -1.30 2.97 -21.83
N ILE A 342 -2.52 2.45 -21.62
CA ILE A 342 -2.88 1.05 -21.83
C ILE A 342 -4.33 0.96 -22.32
N LEU A 343 -4.51 0.78 -23.63
CA LEU A 343 -5.79 0.56 -24.28
C LEU A 343 -5.85 -0.84 -24.89
N ILE A 344 -6.99 -1.51 -24.72
CA ILE A 344 -7.26 -2.84 -25.25
C ILE A 344 -8.03 -2.70 -26.55
N ALA A 345 -7.48 -3.23 -27.64
CA ALA A 345 -8.14 -3.24 -28.94
C ALA A 345 -9.42 -4.08 -28.90
N GLN A 346 -10.43 -3.68 -29.68
CA GLN A 346 -11.69 -4.38 -29.81
C GLN A 346 -12.08 -4.46 -31.29
N ASP A 347 -12.66 -5.58 -31.71
CA ASP A 347 -13.14 -5.73 -33.08
C ASP A 347 -14.40 -4.89 -33.30
N GLY A 348 -14.40 -4.09 -34.36
CA GLY A 348 -15.54 -3.26 -34.78
C GLY A 348 -15.95 -2.15 -33.80
N ARG A 349 -15.16 -1.88 -32.76
CA ARG A 349 -15.44 -0.86 -31.73
C ARG A 349 -14.17 -0.07 -31.40
N ASN A 350 -14.32 1.10 -30.80
CA ASN A 350 -13.18 1.84 -30.24
C ASN A 350 -12.45 0.99 -29.20
N PRO A 351 -11.16 1.24 -28.94
CA PRO A 351 -10.45 0.58 -27.85
C PRO A 351 -11.13 0.83 -26.50
N ARG A 352 -10.90 -0.07 -25.54
CA ARG A 352 -11.37 0.11 -24.15
C ARG A 352 -10.21 0.33 -23.19
N ARG A 353 -10.51 0.92 -22.04
CA ARG A 353 -9.59 0.92 -20.89
C ARG A 353 -9.59 -0.45 -20.21
N LEU A 354 -8.58 -0.68 -19.38
CA LEU A 354 -8.60 -1.77 -18.40
C LEU A 354 -9.76 -1.55 -17.41
N ILE A 355 -10.44 -2.60 -16.98
CA ILE A 355 -11.35 -2.51 -15.83
C ILE A 355 -10.56 -2.54 -14.51
N PRO A 356 -11.12 -2.09 -13.37
CA PRO A 356 -10.42 -2.09 -12.09
C PRO A 356 -9.85 -3.47 -11.69
N HIS A 357 -10.59 -4.55 -11.96
CA HIS A 357 -10.13 -5.92 -11.71
C HIS A 357 -8.90 -6.31 -12.54
N GLU A 358 -8.87 -5.94 -13.83
CA GLU A 358 -7.69 -6.15 -14.69
C GLU A 358 -6.51 -5.28 -14.22
N ALA A 359 -6.76 -4.03 -13.80
CA ALA A 359 -5.72 -3.16 -13.25
C ALA A 359 -5.13 -3.67 -11.92
N ALA A 360 -5.96 -4.29 -11.07
CA ALA A 360 -5.52 -4.97 -9.85
C ALA A 360 -4.64 -6.19 -10.17
N ALA A 361 -5.10 -7.05 -11.08
CA ALA A 361 -4.34 -8.21 -11.56
C ALA A 361 -3.02 -7.80 -12.24
N LEU A 362 -2.98 -6.65 -12.94
CA LEU A 362 -1.78 -6.07 -13.54
C LEU A 362 -0.73 -5.64 -12.50
N GLN A 363 -1.12 -5.38 -11.25
CA GLN A 363 -0.21 -5.16 -10.11
C GLN A 363 0.09 -6.45 -9.33
N GLY A 364 -0.50 -7.57 -9.74
CA GLY A 364 -0.30 -8.89 -9.15
C GLY A 364 -1.18 -9.19 -7.93
N TYR A 365 -2.20 -8.36 -7.65
CA TYR A 365 -3.18 -8.71 -6.61
C TYR A 365 -4.06 -9.88 -7.08
N PRO A 366 -4.45 -10.78 -6.17
CA PRO A 366 -5.35 -11.88 -6.49
C PRO A 366 -6.76 -11.35 -6.74
N ILE A 367 -7.33 -11.75 -7.87
CA ILE A 367 -8.64 -11.34 -8.38
C ILE A 367 -9.33 -12.56 -8.95
N TYR A 368 -10.48 -12.91 -8.42
CA TYR A 368 -11.30 -14.00 -8.94
C TYR A 368 -12.13 -13.51 -10.14
N PRO A 369 -12.28 -14.30 -11.22
CA PRO A 369 -11.60 -15.56 -11.53
C PRO A 369 -10.33 -15.38 -12.39
N ILE A 370 -9.67 -14.21 -12.33
CA ILE A 370 -8.56 -13.87 -13.23
C ILE A 370 -7.28 -14.64 -12.88
N ASN A 371 -6.81 -14.50 -11.64
CA ASN A 371 -5.52 -15.06 -11.19
C ASN A 371 -5.60 -15.66 -9.77
N THR A 372 -6.83 -15.90 -9.26
CA THR A 372 -7.12 -16.78 -8.12
C THR A 372 -8.40 -17.55 -8.40
N ASP A 373 -8.42 -18.83 -8.05
CA ASP A 373 -9.59 -19.71 -8.18
C ASP A 373 -10.51 -19.63 -6.95
N ASP A 374 -10.04 -19.00 -5.87
CA ASP A 374 -10.81 -18.84 -4.63
C ASP A 374 -11.44 -17.42 -4.58
N PRO A 375 -12.78 -17.29 -4.71
CA PRO A 375 -13.45 -16.00 -4.64
C PRO A 375 -13.29 -15.33 -3.27
N LYS A 376 -13.04 -16.09 -2.20
CA LYS A 376 -12.81 -15.53 -0.86
C LYS A 376 -11.44 -14.88 -0.73
N LYS A 377 -10.50 -15.19 -1.64
CA LYS A 377 -9.16 -14.59 -1.71
C LYS A 377 -9.04 -13.55 -2.81
N SER A 378 -10.17 -13.05 -3.33
CA SER A 378 -10.18 -11.96 -4.29
C SER A 378 -10.06 -10.62 -3.58
N LEU A 379 -9.20 -9.74 -4.08
CA LEU A 379 -9.11 -8.35 -3.62
C LEU A 379 -10.46 -7.66 -3.81
N VAL A 380 -10.96 -7.05 -2.73
CA VAL A 380 -12.18 -6.24 -2.73
C VAL A 380 -11.82 -4.81 -3.14
N ILE A 381 -12.59 -4.24 -4.08
CA ILE A 381 -12.42 -2.87 -4.57
C ILE A 381 -13.64 -2.04 -4.13
N PRO A 382 -13.64 -1.41 -2.93
CA PRO A 382 -14.80 -0.72 -2.37
C PRO A 382 -14.97 0.73 -2.84
N VAL A 383 -14.11 1.19 -3.75
CA VAL A 383 -14.03 2.58 -4.21
C VAL A 383 -14.44 2.71 -5.67
N SER A 384 -14.66 3.94 -6.14
CA SER A 384 -14.99 4.18 -7.55
C SER A 384 -13.82 3.81 -8.49
N ASP A 385 -14.13 3.51 -9.75
CA ASP A 385 -13.13 3.18 -10.78
C ASP A 385 -11.98 4.19 -10.82
N ASN A 386 -12.28 5.49 -10.76
CA ASN A 386 -11.27 6.54 -10.78
C ASN A 386 -10.31 6.48 -9.57
N GLN A 387 -10.82 6.13 -8.39
CA GLN A 387 -9.97 5.95 -7.21
C GLN A 387 -9.20 4.64 -7.30
N ALA A 388 -9.82 3.56 -7.78
CA ALA A 388 -9.15 2.29 -7.99
C ALA A 388 -7.95 2.43 -8.95
N TYR A 389 -8.11 3.14 -10.08
CA TYR A 389 -6.99 3.40 -11.01
C TYR A 389 -5.87 4.22 -10.37
N ARG A 390 -6.18 5.20 -9.51
CA ARG A 390 -5.16 5.95 -8.77
C ARG A 390 -4.40 5.04 -7.80
N GLN A 391 -5.12 4.18 -7.07
CA GLN A 391 -4.55 3.22 -6.13
C GLN A 391 -3.62 2.23 -6.84
N PHE A 392 -4.08 1.57 -7.91
CA PHE A 392 -3.24 0.64 -8.68
C PHE A 392 -2.08 1.33 -9.41
N GLY A 393 -2.29 2.56 -9.87
CA GLY A 393 -1.24 3.39 -10.46
C GLY A 393 -0.12 3.76 -9.48
N ASN A 394 -0.45 3.90 -8.19
CA ASN A 394 0.50 4.19 -7.10
C ASN A 394 1.05 2.94 -6.41
N SER A 395 0.40 1.78 -6.55
CA SER A 395 0.83 0.53 -5.91
C SER A 395 2.18 0.01 -6.43
N VAL A 396 2.88 -0.73 -5.59
CA VAL A 396 3.97 -1.62 -6.00
C VAL A 396 3.45 -2.83 -6.80
N VAL A 397 4.34 -3.55 -7.49
CA VAL A 397 4.06 -4.90 -8.01
C VAL A 397 4.17 -5.88 -6.85
N MET A 398 3.03 -6.34 -6.33
CA MET A 398 2.96 -7.19 -5.13
C MET A 398 3.89 -8.42 -5.20
N PRO A 399 3.87 -9.26 -6.26
CA PRO A 399 4.72 -10.46 -6.31
C PRO A 399 6.22 -10.16 -6.39
N LEU A 400 6.63 -9.00 -6.91
CA LEU A 400 8.04 -8.57 -6.87
C LEU A 400 8.46 -8.27 -5.43
N ILE A 401 7.62 -7.56 -4.68
CA ILE A 401 7.86 -7.28 -3.26
C ILE A 401 7.92 -8.58 -2.46
N GLN A 402 7.03 -9.53 -2.75
CA GLN A 402 7.05 -10.85 -2.10
C GLN A 402 8.35 -11.61 -2.38
N SER A 403 8.83 -11.64 -3.63
CA SER A 403 10.08 -12.33 -3.98
C SER A 403 11.30 -11.74 -3.23
N VAL A 404 11.40 -10.41 -3.16
CA VAL A 404 12.46 -9.76 -2.37
C VAL A 404 12.29 -10.02 -0.88
N GLY A 405 11.04 -9.98 -0.40
CA GLY A 405 10.67 -10.30 0.97
C GLY A 405 11.11 -11.71 1.39
N THR A 406 10.98 -12.71 0.50
CA THR A 406 11.43 -14.09 0.76
C THR A 406 12.91 -14.11 1.15
N SER A 407 13.78 -13.49 0.34
CA SER A 407 15.22 -13.43 0.61
C SER A 407 15.56 -12.64 1.88
N ILE A 408 14.78 -11.61 2.23
CA ILE A 408 14.95 -10.88 3.49
C ILE A 408 14.60 -11.78 4.68
N VAL A 409 13.45 -12.47 4.61
CA VAL A 409 12.96 -13.37 5.66
C VAL A 409 13.94 -14.52 5.91
N GLU A 410 14.54 -15.06 4.86
CA GLU A 410 15.59 -16.09 4.98
C GLU A 410 16.82 -15.62 5.76
N ILE A 411 17.16 -14.34 5.70
CA ILE A 411 18.30 -13.78 6.45
C ILE A 411 17.89 -13.55 7.91
N ILE A 412 16.76 -12.89 8.16
CA ILE A 412 16.36 -12.53 9.53
C ILE A 412 15.94 -13.73 10.40
N ARG A 413 15.70 -14.90 9.79
CA ARG A 413 15.31 -16.14 10.48
C ARG A 413 16.45 -17.15 10.66
N LYS A 414 17.67 -16.85 10.18
CA LYS A 414 18.85 -17.70 10.40
C LYS A 414 19.53 -17.46 11.75
N GLU A 415 19.25 -16.31 12.36
CA GLU A 415 19.51 -15.98 13.77
C GLU A 415 18.25 -16.29 14.59
#